data_AF-A0A7S4FXL7-F1
#
_entry.id   AF-A0A7S4FXL7-F1
#
_cell.length_a   1.000
_cell.length_b   1.000
_cell.length_c   1.000
_cell.angle_alpha   90.00
_cell.angle_beta   90.00
_cell.angle_gamma   90.00
#
_symmetry.space_group_name_H-M   'P 1'
#
loop_
_entity.id
_entity.type
_entity.pdbx_description
1 polymer ?
#
loop_
_entity_poly.entity_id
_entity_poly.type
_entity_poly.pdbx_seq_one_letter_code
_entity_poly.pdbx_strand_id
1 'polypeptide(L)'
;KTNTQTDPQILGLSEAEISTFAQSVAAVERAGVLIQQLQKTMVQLCAKDQAFVAKAKGYVTKLVNSGSSQSSNAAAQQKMLLSQLYRWGGLGLSINFSLLVKLLGCPNSTAVLRQINPFLDEAYCELIQRLTSVILLATNRIGQLKRCMTTARELLKLLVTARGIAKGEVKGNLTALQHSIQQKSKTLAKDITARRHYTKLQTDANGAKVIAFDPRFLIFEFIHNITLWGGQVGLVMKFIDAFQSKPVPQSLCHQLIMGHGKTTVVAPILALMLAQDSRLMMQVVPHALVEFSRGVMRERFSAFIYKPVHTFAFNRGVPVEPAVQLRLQQAGELGAVVCANPTAV
;
A
#
# COMPACT_ATOMS: atom_id res chain seq x y z
N LYS A 1 -0.80 -33.02 11.52
CA LYS A 1 -0.01 -33.05 10.27
C LYS A 1 0.73 -31.72 10.15
N THR A 2 2.02 -31.70 10.43
CA THR A 2 2.89 -30.55 10.16
C THR A 2 2.99 -30.39 8.65
N ASN A 3 2.58 -29.23 8.13
CA ASN A 3 2.51 -29.00 6.69
C ASN A 3 3.91 -28.69 6.16
N THR A 4 4.50 -29.61 5.39
CA THR A 4 5.84 -29.49 4.78
C THR A 4 5.82 -28.81 3.41
N GLN A 5 4.65 -28.40 2.91
CA GLN A 5 4.54 -27.73 1.62
C GLN A 5 5.04 -26.28 1.69
N THR A 6 5.97 -25.93 0.80
CA THR A 6 6.54 -24.59 0.65
C THR A 6 5.61 -23.63 -0.09
N ASP A 7 4.80 -24.16 -1.01
CA ASP A 7 3.80 -23.40 -1.75
C ASP A 7 2.42 -23.47 -1.08
N PRO A 8 1.73 -22.34 -0.92
CA PRO A 8 0.42 -22.32 -0.29
C PRO A 8 -0.62 -23.03 -1.18
N GLN A 9 -1.29 -24.03 -0.62
CA GLN A 9 -2.39 -24.76 -1.26
C GLN A 9 -3.65 -24.73 -0.39
N ILE A 10 -4.82 -24.68 -1.02
CA ILE A 10 -6.10 -24.80 -0.33
C ILE A 10 -6.40 -26.29 -0.14
N LEU A 11 -6.72 -26.67 1.10
CA LEU A 11 -7.14 -28.04 1.43
C LEU A 11 -8.38 -28.43 0.61
N GLY A 12 -8.39 -29.64 0.03
CA GLY A 12 -9.48 -30.12 -0.82
C GLY A 12 -9.42 -29.63 -2.28
N LEU A 13 -8.39 -28.87 -2.64
CA LEU A 13 -8.15 -28.35 -3.99
C LEU A 13 -6.69 -28.57 -4.43
N SER A 14 -6.06 -29.63 -3.95
CA SER A 14 -4.78 -30.08 -4.51
C SER A 14 -4.96 -30.60 -5.94
N GLU A 15 -3.89 -30.66 -6.71
CA GLU A 15 -3.93 -31.13 -8.10
C GLU A 15 -4.46 -32.57 -8.22
N ALA A 16 -4.10 -33.43 -7.26
CA ALA A 16 -4.61 -34.79 -7.17
C ALA A 16 -6.10 -34.85 -6.80
N GLU A 17 -6.61 -33.90 -6.01
CA GLU A 17 -8.04 -33.86 -5.67
C GLU A 17 -8.87 -33.30 -6.83
N ILE A 18 -8.36 -32.29 -7.54
CA ILE A 18 -9.05 -31.67 -8.68
C ILE A 18 -9.22 -32.67 -9.83
N SER A 19 -8.24 -33.56 -10.06
CA SER A 19 -8.36 -34.61 -11.08
C SER A 19 -9.52 -35.57 -10.79
N THR A 20 -9.84 -35.82 -9.51
CA THR A 20 -10.96 -36.69 -9.10
C THR A 20 -12.35 -36.06 -9.22
N PHE A 21 -12.44 -34.73 -9.46
CA PHE A 21 -13.72 -34.02 -9.54
C PHE A 21 -14.62 -34.51 -10.68
N ALA A 22 -14.03 -35.11 -11.71
CA ALA A 22 -14.74 -35.74 -12.81
C ALA A 22 -15.55 -36.98 -12.40
N GLN A 23 -15.03 -37.71 -11.40
CA GLN A 23 -15.51 -39.03 -11.02
C GLN A 23 -16.31 -39.01 -9.71
N SER A 24 -16.18 -37.92 -8.92
CA SER A 24 -16.78 -37.84 -7.59
C SER A 24 -17.46 -36.49 -7.34
N VAL A 25 -18.79 -36.48 -7.42
CA VAL A 25 -19.63 -35.34 -7.02
C VAL A 25 -19.37 -34.96 -5.55
N ALA A 26 -19.18 -35.96 -4.68
CA ALA A 26 -18.89 -35.74 -3.27
C ALA A 26 -17.55 -35.01 -3.02
N ALA A 27 -16.56 -35.17 -3.88
CA ALA A 27 -15.30 -34.41 -3.79
C ALA A 27 -15.52 -32.93 -4.11
N VAL A 28 -16.28 -32.62 -5.16
CA VAL A 28 -16.62 -31.24 -5.56
C VAL A 28 -17.46 -30.54 -4.49
N GLU A 29 -18.44 -31.23 -3.91
CA GLU A 29 -19.27 -30.68 -2.83
C GLU A 29 -18.47 -30.37 -1.57
N ARG A 30 -17.57 -31.28 -1.15
CA ARG A 30 -16.66 -31.03 -0.03
C ARG A 30 -15.79 -29.80 -0.27
N ALA A 31 -15.19 -29.67 -1.45
CA ALA A 31 -14.40 -28.49 -1.81
C ALA A 31 -15.25 -27.20 -1.81
N GLY A 32 -16.49 -27.27 -2.31
CA GLY A 32 -17.44 -26.17 -2.28
C GLY A 32 -17.76 -25.70 -0.86
N VAL A 33 -18.03 -26.64 0.05
CA VAL A 33 -18.28 -26.34 1.47
C VAL A 33 -17.08 -25.67 2.12
N LEU A 34 -15.85 -26.15 1.87
CA LEU A 34 -14.63 -25.53 2.40
C LEU A 34 -14.44 -24.09 1.93
N ILE A 35 -14.65 -23.81 0.64
CA ILE A 35 -14.55 -22.44 0.11
C ILE A 35 -15.66 -21.54 0.65
N GLN A 36 -16.88 -22.05 0.83
CA GLN A 36 -17.97 -21.30 1.47
C GLN A 36 -17.67 -20.97 2.94
N GLN A 37 -17.11 -21.92 3.69
CA GLN A 37 -16.67 -21.67 5.06
C GLN A 37 -15.56 -20.62 5.12
N LEU A 38 -14.56 -20.73 4.24
CA LEU A 38 -13.49 -19.74 4.12
C LEU A 38 -14.05 -18.34 3.80
N GLN A 39 -14.99 -18.25 2.85
CA GLN A 39 -15.64 -17.00 2.50
C GLN A 39 -16.42 -16.40 3.69
N LYS A 40 -17.14 -17.22 4.45
CA LYS A 40 -17.86 -16.78 5.66
C LYS A 40 -16.90 -16.19 6.69
N THR A 41 -15.76 -16.86 6.93
CA THR A 41 -14.72 -16.37 7.84
C THR A 41 -14.11 -15.04 7.35
N MET A 42 -13.86 -14.90 6.04
CA MET A 42 -13.37 -13.64 5.45
C MET A 42 -14.37 -12.49 5.63
N VAL A 43 -15.68 -12.75 5.45
CA VAL A 43 -16.73 -11.75 5.66
C VAL A 43 -16.77 -11.29 7.11
N GLN A 44 -16.72 -12.23 8.07
CA GLN A 44 -16.69 -11.92 9.50
C GLN A 44 -15.46 -11.09 9.90
N LEU A 45 -14.27 -11.48 9.40
CA LEU A 45 -13.03 -10.73 9.65
C LEU A 45 -13.08 -9.32 9.04
N CYS A 46 -13.62 -9.20 7.81
CA CYS A 46 -13.79 -7.92 7.14
C CYS A 46 -14.72 -6.98 7.91
N ALA A 47 -15.84 -7.50 8.44
CA ALA A 47 -16.77 -6.73 9.26
C ALA A 47 -16.12 -6.27 10.59
N LYS A 48 -15.37 -7.15 11.25
CA LYS A 48 -14.61 -6.82 12.47
C LYS A 48 -13.60 -5.70 12.21
N ASP A 49 -12.89 -5.75 11.10
CA ASP A 49 -11.90 -4.75 10.73
C ASP A 49 -12.54 -3.41 10.36
N GLN A 50 -13.65 -3.42 9.64
CA GLN A 50 -14.39 -2.19 9.33
C GLN A 50 -14.87 -1.49 10.61
N ALA A 51 -15.42 -2.25 11.57
CA ALA A 51 -15.81 -1.70 12.86
C ALA A 51 -14.62 -1.15 13.65
N PHE A 52 -13.49 -1.88 13.66
CA PHE A 52 -12.25 -1.42 14.27
C PHE A 52 -11.74 -0.11 13.64
N VAL A 53 -11.64 -0.05 12.31
CA VAL A 53 -11.15 1.12 11.57
C VAL A 53 -12.05 2.33 11.82
N ALA A 54 -13.38 2.17 11.79
CA ALA A 54 -14.32 3.25 12.05
C ALA A 54 -14.13 3.85 13.46
N LYS A 55 -14.03 2.98 14.48
CA LYS A 55 -13.83 3.40 15.87
C LYS A 55 -12.45 4.03 16.08
N ALA A 56 -11.39 3.38 15.58
CA ALA A 56 -10.01 3.82 15.74
C ALA A 56 -9.74 5.15 15.01
N LYS A 57 -10.27 5.34 13.80
CA LYS A 57 -10.17 6.60 13.06
C LYS A 57 -10.81 7.76 13.83
N GLY A 58 -12.00 7.54 14.38
CA GLY A 58 -12.68 8.54 15.22
C GLY A 58 -11.89 8.85 16.49
N TYR A 59 -11.36 7.82 17.15
CA TYR A 59 -10.54 7.97 18.36
C TYR A 59 -9.26 8.76 18.10
N VAL A 60 -8.46 8.38 17.10
CA VAL A 60 -7.19 9.06 16.78
C VAL A 60 -7.42 10.51 16.37
N THR A 61 -8.47 10.78 15.58
CA THR A 61 -8.81 12.15 15.17
C THR A 61 -9.24 13.00 16.37
N LYS A 62 -9.95 12.42 17.35
CA LYS A 62 -10.25 13.12 18.59
C LYS A 62 -9.00 13.36 19.42
N LEU A 63 -8.18 12.33 19.62
CA LEU A 63 -6.95 12.36 20.40
C LEU A 63 -5.98 13.45 19.92
N VAL A 64 -5.75 13.53 18.61
CA VAL A 64 -4.82 14.54 18.04
C VAL A 64 -5.34 15.97 18.21
N ASN A 65 -6.66 16.17 18.29
CA ASN A 65 -7.28 17.50 18.37
C ASN A 65 -7.63 17.91 19.82
N SER A 66 -7.71 16.96 20.76
CA SER A 66 -7.99 17.23 22.17
C SER A 66 -6.73 17.57 22.99
N GLY A 67 -5.54 17.14 22.56
CA GLY A 67 -4.29 17.35 23.32
C GLY A 67 -4.13 16.35 24.48
N SER A 68 -2.92 16.30 25.05
CA SER A 68 -2.52 15.33 26.07
C SER A 68 -2.34 15.89 27.47
N SER A 69 -2.34 17.22 27.62
CA SER A 69 -1.87 17.83 28.85
C SER A 69 -2.89 17.69 29.98
N GLN A 70 -2.66 16.70 30.85
CA GLN A 70 -3.11 16.75 32.25
C GLN A 70 -2.19 17.70 33.03
N SER A 71 -2.08 18.96 32.59
CA SER A 71 -1.38 19.97 33.37
C SER A 71 -2.21 20.31 34.60
N SER A 72 -1.66 20.12 35.80
CA SER A 72 -2.23 20.62 37.06
C SER A 72 -2.29 22.15 37.13
N ASN A 73 -1.65 22.84 36.18
CA ASN A 73 -1.71 24.30 36.04
C ASN A 73 -3.00 24.75 35.33
N ALA A 74 -3.88 25.42 36.07
CA ALA A 74 -5.16 25.93 35.59
C ALA A 74 -5.04 26.83 34.34
N ALA A 75 -3.96 27.63 34.24
CA ALA A 75 -3.74 28.51 33.08
C ALA A 75 -3.43 27.74 31.78
N ALA A 76 -2.71 26.61 31.89
CA ALA A 76 -2.41 25.76 30.74
C ALA A 76 -3.67 24.98 30.29
N GLN A 77 -4.47 24.52 31.26
CA GLN A 77 -5.76 23.87 30.99
C GLN A 77 -6.75 24.84 30.32
N GLN A 78 -6.80 26.10 30.77
CA GLN A 78 -7.64 27.14 30.15
C GLN A 78 -7.22 27.40 28.69
N LYS A 79 -5.91 27.51 28.40
CA LYS A 79 -5.40 27.66 27.03
C LYS A 79 -5.75 26.46 26.14
N MET A 80 -5.68 25.25 26.69
CA MET A 80 -6.06 24.03 25.97
C MET A 80 -7.55 24.05 25.61
N LEU A 81 -8.43 24.32 26.59
CA LEU A 81 -9.89 24.39 26.38
C LEU A 81 -10.26 25.49 25.38
N LEU A 82 -9.63 26.66 25.47
CA LEU A 82 -9.79 27.75 24.52
C LEU A 82 -9.42 27.31 23.09
N SER A 83 -8.29 26.61 22.91
CA SER A 83 -7.88 26.09 21.61
C SER A 83 -8.86 25.06 21.04
N GLN A 84 -9.44 24.20 21.91
CA GLN A 84 -10.47 23.25 21.52
C GLN A 84 -11.73 23.99 21.08
N LEU A 85 -12.16 25.02 21.81
CA LEU A 85 -13.33 25.82 21.48
C LEU A 85 -13.14 26.55 20.14
N TYR A 86 -11.96 27.12 19.87
CA TYR A 86 -11.65 27.72 18.56
C TYR A 86 -11.74 26.70 17.42
N ARG A 87 -11.24 25.47 17.62
CA ARG A 87 -11.37 24.39 16.62
C ARG A 87 -12.82 23.97 16.40
N TRP A 88 -13.60 23.86 17.47
CA TRP A 88 -15.04 23.52 17.38
C TRP A 88 -15.84 24.62 16.69
N GLY A 89 -15.48 25.89 16.90
CA GLY A 89 -16.05 27.03 16.19
C GLY A 89 -15.55 27.20 14.74
N GLY A 90 -14.70 26.30 14.23
CA GLY A 90 -14.14 26.38 12.87
C GLY A 90 -13.09 27.47 12.66
N LEU A 91 -12.68 28.15 13.73
CA LEU A 91 -11.68 29.23 13.70
C LEU A 91 -10.25 28.71 13.88
N GLY A 92 -10.09 27.48 14.34
CA GLY A 92 -8.80 26.80 14.52
C GLY A 92 -8.56 25.66 13.52
N LEU A 93 -7.30 25.40 13.21
CA LEU A 93 -6.91 24.25 12.38
C LEU A 93 -7.22 22.92 13.09
N SER A 94 -8.01 22.08 12.43
CA SER A 94 -8.29 20.70 12.87
C SER A 94 -7.50 19.71 12.03
N ILE A 95 -6.82 18.77 12.69
CA ILE A 95 -6.11 17.69 12.01
C ILE A 95 -7.12 16.60 11.65
N ASN A 96 -7.24 16.32 10.35
CA ASN A 96 -8.05 15.21 9.86
C ASN A 96 -7.18 13.95 9.68
N PHE A 97 -7.84 12.78 9.56
CA PHE A 97 -7.12 11.52 9.35
C PHE A 97 -6.27 11.52 8.07
N SER A 98 -6.71 12.23 7.03
CA SER A 98 -5.95 12.30 5.78
C SER A 98 -4.59 12.97 5.95
N LEU A 99 -4.52 14.02 6.78
CA LEU A 99 -3.28 14.69 7.14
C LEU A 99 -2.38 13.79 7.98
N LEU A 100 -2.94 13.00 8.91
CA LEU A 100 -2.15 12.05 9.70
C LEU A 100 -1.43 11.02 8.83
N VAL A 101 -2.12 10.48 7.83
CA VAL A 101 -1.53 9.52 6.89
C VAL A 101 -0.45 10.18 6.02
N LYS A 102 -0.60 11.46 5.65
CA LYS A 102 0.48 12.21 4.96
C LYS A 102 1.69 12.39 5.87
N LEU A 103 1.46 12.79 7.13
CA LEU A 103 2.51 13.04 8.10
C LEU A 103 3.31 11.77 8.42
N LEU A 104 2.71 10.58 8.37
CA LEU A 104 3.46 9.32 8.50
C LEU A 104 4.62 9.19 7.50
N GLY A 105 4.50 9.78 6.30
CA GLY A 105 5.55 9.73 5.28
C GLY A 105 6.61 10.83 5.40
N CYS A 106 6.44 11.77 6.35
CA CYS A 106 7.31 12.93 6.54
C CYS A 106 8.34 12.68 7.65
N PRO A 107 9.62 13.06 7.45
CA PRO A 107 10.66 12.89 8.48
C PRO A 107 10.39 13.75 9.73
N ASN A 108 9.87 14.98 9.56
CA ASN A 108 9.63 15.94 10.66
C ASN A 108 8.18 15.89 11.18
N SER A 109 7.54 14.72 11.11
CA SER A 109 6.13 14.55 11.40
C SER A 109 5.73 14.93 12.83
N THR A 110 6.57 14.65 13.83
CA THR A 110 6.36 15.02 15.23
C THR A 110 6.39 16.54 15.44
N ALA A 111 7.37 17.22 14.84
CA ALA A 111 7.48 18.68 14.91
C ALA A 111 6.26 19.37 14.30
N VAL A 112 5.80 18.90 13.13
CA VAL A 112 4.60 19.45 12.46
C VAL A 112 3.33 19.21 13.29
N LEU A 113 3.19 18.02 13.90
CA LEU A 113 2.05 17.75 14.79
C LEU A 113 2.02 18.72 15.98
N ARG A 114 3.17 18.99 16.59
CA ARG A 114 3.28 19.92 17.73
C ARG A 114 3.10 21.38 17.33
N GLN A 115 3.45 21.77 16.11
CA GLN A 115 3.13 23.11 15.58
C GLN A 115 1.62 23.32 15.45
N ILE A 116 0.88 22.31 14.97
CA ILE A 116 -0.58 22.40 14.80
C ILE A 116 -1.30 22.27 16.15
N ASN A 117 -0.80 21.38 17.02
CA ASN A 117 -1.31 21.20 18.36
C ASN A 117 -0.17 21.20 19.40
N PRO A 118 0.16 22.37 19.99
CA PRO A 118 1.23 22.51 20.97
C PRO A 118 1.01 21.72 22.27
N PHE A 119 -0.22 21.28 22.52
CA PHE A 119 -0.60 20.48 23.69
C PHE A 119 -0.37 18.98 23.51
N LEU A 120 0.35 18.55 22.47
CA LEU A 120 0.77 17.16 22.28
C LEU A 120 2.20 16.97 22.77
N ASP A 121 2.37 15.98 23.64
CA ASP A 121 3.68 15.49 24.04
C ASP A 121 4.25 14.52 23.00
N GLU A 122 5.56 14.27 23.07
CA GLU A 122 6.26 13.40 22.13
C GLU A 122 5.73 11.96 22.16
N ALA A 123 5.46 11.42 23.35
CA ALA A 123 4.87 10.10 23.51
C ALA A 123 3.47 9.99 22.85
N TYR A 124 2.68 11.07 22.89
CA TYR A 124 1.38 11.10 22.23
C TYR A 124 1.53 11.21 20.72
N CYS A 125 2.49 11.98 20.21
CA CYS A 125 2.79 12.04 18.78
C CYS A 125 3.16 10.65 18.25
N GLU A 126 4.02 9.92 18.96
CA GLU A 126 4.39 8.55 18.60
C GLU A 126 3.19 7.61 18.65
N LEU A 127 2.36 7.69 19.69
CA LEU A 127 1.13 6.91 19.81
C LEU A 127 0.18 7.16 18.63
N ILE A 128 -0.02 8.43 18.24
CA ILE A 128 -0.85 8.82 17.10
C ILE A 128 -0.31 8.21 15.80
N GLN A 129 1.02 8.23 15.59
CA GLN A 129 1.64 7.63 14.41
C GLN A 129 1.51 6.10 14.40
N ARG A 130 1.72 5.45 15.54
CA ARG A 130 1.54 3.99 15.69
C ARG A 130 0.08 3.59 15.43
N LEU A 131 -0.88 4.30 16.02
CA LEU A 131 -2.31 4.04 15.79
C LEU A 131 -2.71 4.28 14.33
N THR A 132 -2.19 5.35 13.70
CA THR A 132 -2.43 5.62 12.27
C THR A 132 -1.90 4.46 11.43
N SER A 133 -0.70 3.95 11.71
CA SER A 133 -0.12 2.80 11.02
C SER A 133 -0.97 1.52 11.19
N VAL A 134 -1.48 1.26 12.39
CA VAL A 134 -2.39 0.13 12.65
C VAL A 134 -3.70 0.26 11.87
N ILE A 135 -4.25 1.47 11.79
CA ILE A 135 -5.46 1.74 10.98
C ILE A 135 -5.20 1.48 9.49
N LEU A 136 -4.04 1.91 8.97
CA LEU A 136 -3.66 1.64 7.58
C LEU A 136 -3.49 0.14 7.31
N LEU A 137 -2.83 -0.60 8.21
CA LEU A 137 -2.69 -2.06 8.09
C LEU A 137 -4.04 -2.78 8.08
N ALA A 138 -4.95 -2.39 8.97
CA ALA A 138 -6.31 -2.95 8.99
C ALA A 138 -7.08 -2.61 7.72
N THR A 139 -6.94 -1.39 7.19
CA THR A 139 -7.59 -0.99 5.94
C THR A 139 -7.06 -1.76 4.73
N ASN A 140 -5.74 -1.99 4.67
CA ASN A 140 -5.13 -2.81 3.62
C ASN A 140 -5.60 -4.27 3.72
N ARG A 141 -5.77 -4.80 4.94
CA ARG A 141 -6.33 -6.13 5.16
C ARG A 141 -7.78 -6.21 4.67
N ILE A 142 -8.62 -5.20 4.92
CA ILE A 142 -9.99 -5.14 4.37
C ILE A 142 -9.96 -5.20 2.84
N GLY A 143 -9.07 -4.42 2.21
CA GLY A 143 -8.88 -4.41 0.76
C GLY A 143 -8.48 -5.78 0.20
N GLN A 144 -7.49 -6.43 0.83
CA GLN A 144 -7.04 -7.77 0.51
C GLN A 144 -8.16 -8.81 0.65
N LEU A 145 -8.90 -8.78 1.77
CA LEU A 145 -10.05 -9.68 1.99
C LEU A 145 -11.11 -9.52 0.91
N LYS A 146 -11.42 -8.29 0.48
CA LYS A 146 -12.38 -8.03 -0.60
C LYS A 146 -11.95 -8.63 -1.95
N ARG A 147 -10.65 -8.57 -2.28
CA ARG A 147 -10.11 -9.25 -3.46
C ARG A 147 -10.21 -10.76 -3.33
N CYS A 148 -9.75 -11.33 -2.21
CA CYS A 148 -9.84 -12.77 -1.96
C CYS A 148 -11.28 -13.28 -2.01
N MET A 149 -12.24 -12.54 -1.45
CA MET A 149 -13.67 -12.89 -1.53
C MET A 149 -14.19 -12.91 -2.97
N THR A 150 -13.68 -12.03 -3.84
CA THR A 150 -14.06 -12.02 -5.26
C THR A 150 -13.53 -13.26 -5.96
N THR A 151 -12.25 -13.58 -5.78
CA THR A 151 -11.63 -14.81 -6.31
C THR A 151 -12.33 -16.08 -5.77
N ALA A 152 -12.71 -16.09 -4.49
CA ALA A 152 -13.44 -17.21 -3.88
C ALA A 152 -14.84 -17.38 -4.50
N ARG A 153 -15.58 -16.30 -4.77
CA ARG A 153 -16.87 -16.38 -5.48
C ARG A 153 -16.72 -16.94 -6.89
N GLU A 154 -15.69 -16.51 -7.62
CA GLU A 154 -15.40 -17.03 -8.95
C GLU A 154 -15.04 -18.51 -8.91
N LEU A 155 -14.25 -18.93 -7.93
CA LEU A 155 -13.92 -20.34 -7.71
C LEU A 155 -15.17 -21.18 -7.38
N LEU A 156 -16.08 -20.67 -6.56
CA LEU A 156 -17.37 -21.34 -6.30
C LEU A 156 -18.20 -21.51 -7.57
N LYS A 157 -18.25 -20.51 -8.47
CA LYS A 157 -18.94 -20.65 -9.76
C LYS A 157 -18.33 -21.76 -10.62
N LEU A 158 -17.00 -21.88 -10.64
CA LEU A 158 -16.32 -22.97 -11.34
C LEU A 158 -16.64 -24.34 -10.72
N LEU A 159 -16.69 -24.44 -9.38
CA LEU A 159 -17.05 -25.68 -8.69
C LEU A 159 -18.51 -26.09 -8.93
N VAL A 160 -19.43 -25.14 -9.01
CA VAL A 160 -20.84 -25.41 -9.40
C VAL A 160 -20.91 -25.97 -10.82
N THR A 161 -20.12 -25.42 -11.74
CA THR A 161 -20.03 -25.92 -13.11
C THR A 161 -19.44 -27.34 -13.15
N ALA A 162 -18.38 -27.59 -12.37
CA ALA A 162 -17.77 -28.91 -12.25
C ALA A 162 -18.74 -29.96 -11.70
N ARG A 163 -19.58 -29.57 -10.73
CA ARG A 163 -20.65 -30.41 -10.19
C ARG A 163 -21.67 -30.80 -11.26
N GLY A 164 -22.10 -29.86 -12.10
CA GLY A 164 -23.05 -30.13 -13.19
C GLY A 164 -22.48 -31.11 -14.23
N ILE A 165 -21.18 -31.00 -14.54
CA ILE A 165 -20.50 -31.96 -15.43
C ILE A 165 -20.39 -33.34 -14.78
N ALA A 166 -20.01 -33.41 -13.50
CA ALA A 166 -19.88 -34.67 -12.77
C ALA A 166 -21.23 -35.42 -12.62
N LYS A 167 -22.35 -34.71 -12.64
CA LYS A 167 -23.70 -35.29 -12.67
C LYS A 167 -24.19 -35.66 -14.08
N GLY A 168 -23.46 -35.29 -15.13
CA GLY A 168 -23.88 -35.46 -16.52
C GLY A 168 -24.93 -34.45 -17.00
N GLU A 169 -25.26 -33.43 -16.19
CA GLU A 169 -26.24 -32.37 -16.53
C GLU A 169 -25.70 -31.37 -17.55
N VAL A 170 -24.38 -31.19 -17.60
CA VAL A 170 -23.69 -30.20 -18.45
C VAL A 170 -22.62 -30.89 -19.29
N LYS A 171 -22.63 -30.69 -20.61
CA LYS A 171 -21.54 -31.09 -21.50
C LYS A 171 -20.49 -29.98 -21.54
N GLY A 172 -19.24 -30.30 -21.21
CA GLY A 172 -18.17 -29.30 -21.17
C GLY A 172 -16.77 -29.91 -21.19
N ASN A 173 -15.78 -29.09 -21.55
CA ASN A 173 -14.38 -29.50 -21.54
C ASN A 173 -13.84 -29.54 -20.10
N LEU A 174 -13.84 -30.73 -19.52
CA LEU A 174 -13.44 -31.00 -18.15
C LEU A 174 -11.99 -30.60 -17.84
N THR A 175 -11.06 -30.81 -18.78
CA THR A 175 -9.63 -30.54 -18.56
C THR A 175 -9.37 -29.04 -18.47
N ALA A 176 -10.01 -28.24 -19.33
CA ALA A 176 -9.93 -26.79 -19.29
C ALA A 176 -10.52 -26.21 -17.98
N LEU A 177 -11.62 -26.81 -17.48
CA LEU A 177 -12.23 -26.41 -16.22
C LEU A 177 -11.34 -26.76 -15.02
N GLN A 178 -10.74 -27.95 -15.00
CA GLN A 178 -9.78 -28.36 -13.96
C GLN A 178 -8.58 -27.41 -13.89
N HIS A 179 -7.99 -27.05 -15.04
CA HIS A 179 -6.91 -26.07 -15.09
C HIS A 179 -7.34 -24.70 -14.55
N SER A 180 -8.56 -24.26 -14.90
CA SER A 180 -9.12 -22.99 -14.41
C SER A 180 -9.33 -22.99 -12.89
N ILE A 181 -9.83 -24.09 -12.33
CA ILE A 181 -10.00 -24.29 -10.88
C ILE A 181 -8.64 -24.27 -10.20
N GLN A 182 -7.66 -25.00 -10.74
CA GLN A 182 -6.31 -25.07 -10.19
C GLN A 182 -5.63 -23.70 -10.17
N GLN A 183 -5.72 -22.95 -11.27
CA GLN A 183 -5.15 -21.61 -11.37
C GLN A 183 -5.80 -20.64 -10.37
N LYS A 184 -7.14 -20.60 -10.30
CA LYS A 184 -7.83 -19.72 -9.33
C LYS A 184 -7.60 -20.14 -7.88
N SER A 185 -7.54 -21.44 -7.58
CA SER A 185 -7.20 -21.96 -6.26
C SER A 185 -5.79 -21.51 -5.83
N LYS A 186 -4.79 -21.66 -6.71
CA LYS A 186 -3.41 -21.20 -6.48
C LYS A 186 -3.35 -19.68 -6.26
N THR A 187 -4.07 -18.89 -7.06
CA THR A 187 -4.16 -17.44 -6.88
C THR A 187 -4.76 -17.08 -5.52
N LEU A 188 -5.90 -17.68 -5.15
CA LEU A 188 -6.55 -17.44 -3.87
C LEU A 188 -5.65 -17.82 -2.68
N ALA A 189 -4.95 -18.97 -2.76
CA ALA A 189 -4.01 -19.41 -1.73
C ALA A 189 -2.87 -18.40 -1.54
N LYS A 190 -2.25 -17.95 -2.65
CA LYS A 190 -1.19 -16.94 -2.64
C LYS A 190 -1.67 -15.61 -2.07
N ASP A 191 -2.86 -15.15 -2.46
CA ASP A 191 -3.41 -13.88 -1.98
C ASP A 191 -3.73 -13.89 -0.48
N ILE A 192 -4.24 -15.00 0.07
CA ILE A 192 -4.52 -15.12 1.51
C ILE A 192 -3.24 -15.19 2.33
N THR A 193 -2.22 -15.89 1.81
CA THR A 193 -0.94 -16.10 2.50
C THR A 193 0.08 -14.99 2.23
N ALA A 194 -0.29 -13.97 1.45
CA ALA A 194 0.59 -12.86 1.11
C ALA A 194 1.11 -12.16 2.37
N ARG A 195 2.43 -11.93 2.40
CA ARG A 195 3.14 -11.30 3.53
C ARG A 195 3.72 -9.96 3.09
N ARG A 196 3.93 -9.07 4.06
CA ARG A 196 4.62 -7.79 3.83
C ARG A 196 6.11 -8.02 3.93
N HIS A 197 6.84 -7.69 2.87
CA HIS A 197 8.28 -7.93 2.78
C HIS A 197 9.13 -6.74 3.24
N TYR A 198 8.49 -5.60 3.57
CA TYR A 198 9.17 -4.38 4.03
C TYR A 198 9.19 -4.26 5.57
N THR A 199 8.72 -5.27 6.31
CA THR A 199 8.74 -5.32 7.77
C THR A 199 9.94 -6.11 8.28
N LYS A 200 10.74 -5.52 9.17
CA LYS A 200 11.88 -6.16 9.84
C LYS A 200 11.55 -6.31 11.33
N LEU A 201 11.92 -7.45 11.91
CA LEU A 201 11.87 -7.63 13.37
C LEU A 201 13.14 -7.01 13.95
N GLN A 202 12.96 -6.06 14.85
CA GLN A 202 14.02 -5.43 15.63
C GLN A 202 13.76 -5.66 17.12
N THR A 203 14.81 -5.52 17.93
CA THR A 203 14.69 -5.56 19.38
C THR A 203 14.88 -4.14 19.89
N ASP A 204 13.88 -3.63 20.61
CA ASP A 204 13.97 -2.31 21.25
C ASP A 204 15.05 -2.31 22.33
N ALA A 205 15.44 -1.11 22.77
CA ALA A 205 16.36 -0.90 23.89
C ALA A 205 15.94 -1.66 25.18
N ASN A 206 14.64 -1.94 25.32
CA ASN A 206 14.05 -2.66 26.45
C ASN A 206 13.98 -4.19 26.25
N GLY A 207 14.61 -4.74 25.20
CA GLY A 207 14.58 -6.18 24.90
C GLY A 207 13.27 -6.68 24.27
N ALA A 208 12.29 -5.80 24.02
CA ALA A 208 11.02 -6.16 23.40
C ALA A 208 11.18 -6.30 21.88
N LYS A 209 10.52 -7.31 21.28
CA LYS A 209 10.49 -7.48 19.82
C LYS A 209 9.52 -6.47 19.20
N VAL A 210 10.04 -5.56 18.38
CA VAL A 210 9.29 -4.54 17.66
C VAL A 210 9.41 -4.74 16.17
N ILE A 211 8.33 -4.38 15.46
CA ILE A 211 8.29 -4.46 14.00
C ILE A 211 8.66 -3.08 13.46
N ALA A 212 9.84 -2.99 12.84
CA ALA A 212 10.32 -1.79 12.18
C ALA A 212 10.03 -1.86 10.68
N PHE A 213 9.55 -0.75 10.11
CA PHE A 213 9.30 -0.62 8.69
C PHE A 213 9.26 0.84 8.27
N ASP A 214 9.48 1.10 6.98
CA ASP A 214 9.28 2.43 6.41
C ASP A 214 7.78 2.66 6.11
N PRO A 215 7.12 3.64 6.75
CA PRO A 215 5.70 3.90 6.60
C PRO A 215 5.31 4.30 5.17
N ARG A 216 6.25 4.78 4.33
CA ARG A 216 5.97 5.15 2.94
C ARG A 216 5.51 3.97 2.09
N PHE A 217 6.01 2.75 2.34
CA PHE A 217 5.48 1.54 1.69
C PHE A 217 4.04 1.25 2.11
N LEU A 218 3.73 1.41 3.40
CA LEU A 218 2.39 1.17 3.93
C LEU A 218 1.37 2.17 3.36
N ILE A 219 1.76 3.44 3.28
CA ILE A 219 0.95 4.49 2.66
C ILE A 219 0.71 4.16 1.18
N PHE A 220 1.74 3.72 0.45
CA PHE A 220 1.60 3.33 -0.95
C PHE A 220 0.61 2.15 -1.15
N GLU A 221 0.72 1.10 -0.32
CA GLU A 221 -0.25 0.00 -0.32
C GLU A 221 -1.68 0.49 -0.06
N PHE A 222 -1.85 1.43 0.87
CA PHE A 222 -3.14 1.98 1.24
C PHE A 222 -3.78 2.80 0.13
N ILE A 223 -3.05 3.75 -0.46
CA ILE A 223 -3.58 4.63 -1.51
C ILE A 223 -4.01 3.82 -2.72
N HIS A 224 -3.24 2.79 -3.08
CA HIS A 224 -3.48 2.00 -4.28
C HIS A 224 -4.24 0.71 -4.05
N ASN A 225 -4.55 0.39 -2.78
CA ASN A 225 -5.20 -0.85 -2.39
C ASN A 225 -4.53 -2.09 -3.03
N ILE A 226 -3.20 -2.18 -2.94
CA ILE A 226 -2.42 -3.32 -3.42
C ILE A 226 -1.57 -3.90 -2.29
N THR A 227 -1.11 -5.15 -2.47
CA THR A 227 -0.10 -5.75 -1.61
C THR A 227 1.22 -5.77 -2.38
N LEU A 228 2.28 -5.21 -1.80
CA LEU A 228 3.58 -5.11 -2.48
C LEU A 228 4.26 -6.48 -2.57
N TRP A 229 4.75 -6.80 -3.76
CA TRP A 229 5.49 -8.03 -3.99
C TRP A 229 6.91 -7.93 -3.43
N GLY A 230 7.44 -9.02 -2.87
CA GLY A 230 8.77 -9.03 -2.26
C GLY A 230 9.89 -8.59 -3.18
N GLY A 231 9.82 -8.94 -4.47
CA GLY A 231 10.79 -8.48 -5.47
C GLY A 231 10.73 -6.97 -5.74
N GLN A 232 9.53 -6.36 -5.69
CA GLN A 232 9.39 -4.90 -5.82
C GLN A 232 10.03 -4.19 -4.62
N VAL A 233 9.72 -4.65 -3.40
CA VAL A 233 10.28 -4.08 -2.16
C VAL A 233 11.80 -4.24 -2.14
N GLY A 234 12.30 -5.44 -2.42
CA GLY A 234 13.74 -5.72 -2.44
C GLY A 234 14.48 -4.86 -3.46
N LEU A 235 13.87 -4.62 -4.62
CA LEU A 235 14.46 -3.73 -5.63
C LEU A 235 14.48 -2.26 -5.19
N VAL A 236 13.38 -1.76 -4.65
CA VAL A 236 13.32 -0.38 -4.13
C VAL A 236 14.38 -0.17 -3.06
N MET A 237 14.50 -1.11 -2.11
CA MET A 237 15.53 -1.04 -1.07
C MET A 237 16.94 -1.03 -1.65
N LYS A 238 17.24 -1.90 -2.63
CA LYS A 238 18.55 -1.89 -3.32
C LYS A 238 18.88 -0.53 -3.96
N PHE A 239 17.91 0.12 -4.60
CA PHE A 239 18.12 1.45 -5.18
C PHE A 239 18.32 2.53 -4.11
N ILE A 240 17.61 2.45 -2.98
CA ILE A 240 17.79 3.37 -1.86
C ILE A 240 19.16 3.19 -1.22
N ASP A 241 19.60 1.94 -1.00
CA ASP A 241 20.90 1.63 -0.42
C ASP A 241 22.04 2.15 -1.32
N ALA A 242 21.94 1.97 -2.63
CA ALA A 242 22.92 2.50 -3.60
C ALA A 242 22.87 4.03 -3.73
N PHE A 243 21.70 4.64 -3.53
CA PHE A 243 21.59 6.10 -3.47
C PHE A 243 22.23 6.67 -2.20
N GLN A 244 22.11 5.94 -1.08
CA GLN A 244 22.64 6.35 0.23
C GLN A 244 24.12 5.97 0.43
N SER A 245 24.71 5.14 -0.44
CA SER A 245 26.13 4.76 -0.33
C SER A 245 27.03 6.00 -0.45
N LYS A 246 27.93 6.17 0.52
CA LYS A 246 28.95 7.25 0.54
C LYS A 246 30.29 6.70 0.04
N PRO A 247 31.16 7.50 -0.63
CA PRO A 247 31.11 8.95 -0.80
C PRO A 247 30.31 9.45 -2.03
N VAL A 248 30.05 8.61 -3.03
CA VAL A 248 29.30 8.95 -4.24
C VAL A 248 28.16 7.94 -4.44
N PRO A 249 26.93 8.38 -4.79
CA PRO A 249 25.84 7.48 -5.11
C PRO A 249 26.21 6.52 -6.25
N GLN A 250 25.84 5.25 -6.13
CA GLN A 250 26.12 4.25 -7.16
C GLN A 250 25.00 4.18 -8.21
N SER A 251 25.40 4.12 -9.48
CA SER A 251 24.50 3.81 -10.59
C SER A 251 24.18 2.31 -10.61
N LEU A 252 22.88 1.97 -10.63
CA LEU A 252 22.42 0.59 -10.69
C LEU A 252 21.56 0.32 -11.92
N CYS A 253 21.80 -0.81 -12.57
CA CYS A 253 20.91 -1.38 -13.59
C CYS A 253 20.28 -2.65 -13.03
N HIS A 254 18.97 -2.82 -13.20
CA HIS A 254 18.28 -4.03 -12.77
C HIS A 254 17.22 -4.47 -13.78
N GLN A 255 17.29 -5.74 -14.18
CA GLN A 255 16.31 -6.33 -15.08
C GLN A 255 15.12 -6.85 -14.28
N LEU A 256 13.95 -6.27 -14.52
CA LEU A 256 12.68 -6.82 -14.07
C LEU A 256 12.04 -7.60 -15.21
N ILE A 257 11.33 -8.69 -14.89
CA ILE A 257 10.45 -9.36 -15.85
C ILE A 257 9.31 -8.40 -16.27
N MET A 258 8.83 -8.51 -17.50
CA MET A 258 7.69 -7.71 -17.98
C MET A 258 6.46 -7.93 -17.11
N GLY A 259 5.61 -6.91 -16.94
CA GLY A 259 4.40 -6.99 -16.09
C GLY A 259 4.62 -6.88 -14.57
N HIS A 260 5.87 -6.84 -14.07
CA HIS A 260 6.15 -6.78 -12.63
C HIS A 260 5.98 -5.38 -11.99
N GLY A 261 5.36 -4.45 -12.71
CA GLY A 261 5.04 -3.12 -12.20
C GLY A 261 6.22 -2.15 -12.09
N LYS A 262 7.18 -2.18 -13.03
CA LYS A 262 8.34 -1.26 -13.00
C LYS A 262 7.89 0.21 -12.99
N THR A 263 7.10 0.59 -14.01
CA THR A 263 6.59 1.95 -14.18
C THR A 263 5.42 2.24 -13.24
N THR A 264 4.62 1.23 -12.89
CA THR A 264 3.37 1.40 -12.14
C THR A 264 3.49 1.30 -10.63
N VAL A 265 4.56 0.67 -10.13
CA VAL A 265 4.78 0.43 -8.69
C VAL A 265 6.16 0.90 -8.25
N VAL A 266 7.24 0.40 -8.87
CA VAL A 266 8.61 0.70 -8.43
C VAL A 266 8.96 2.18 -8.61
N ALA A 267 8.70 2.75 -9.79
CA ALA A 267 9.01 4.15 -10.07
C ALA A 267 8.24 5.13 -9.17
N PRO A 268 6.91 4.99 -8.95
CA PRO A 268 6.18 5.82 -7.99
C PRO A 268 6.69 5.72 -6.54
N ILE A 269 7.09 4.53 -6.09
CA ILE A 269 7.65 4.37 -4.73
C ILE A 269 9.00 5.09 -4.63
N LEU A 270 9.88 4.94 -5.64
CA LEU A 270 11.15 5.66 -5.67
C LEU A 270 10.94 7.17 -5.70
N ALA A 271 9.98 7.67 -6.47
CA ALA A 271 9.60 9.09 -6.48
C ALA A 271 9.10 9.57 -5.10
N LEU A 272 8.35 8.74 -4.36
CA LEU A 272 7.91 9.06 -3.01
C LEU A 272 9.07 9.17 -2.02
N MET A 273 10.09 8.31 -2.18
CA MET A 273 11.19 8.17 -1.23
C MET A 273 12.39 9.08 -1.53
N LEU A 274 12.69 9.34 -2.80
CA LEU A 274 13.89 10.06 -3.22
C LEU A 274 13.64 11.54 -3.54
N ALA A 275 12.44 11.88 -4.04
CA ALA A 275 12.12 13.29 -4.34
C ALA A 275 11.65 14.01 -3.07
N GLN A 276 12.57 14.19 -2.12
CA GLN A 276 12.38 14.90 -0.86
C GLN A 276 13.51 15.94 -0.71
N ASP A 277 13.30 16.97 0.13
CA ASP A 277 14.33 17.96 0.50
C ASP A 277 15.00 18.68 -0.68
N SER A 278 14.21 19.39 -1.48
CA SER A 278 14.66 20.14 -2.67
C SER A 278 15.28 19.28 -3.77
N ARG A 279 14.91 17.99 -3.85
CA ARG A 279 15.34 17.05 -4.89
C ARG A 279 14.16 16.63 -5.74
N LEU A 280 14.32 16.69 -7.06
CA LEU A 280 13.38 16.10 -8.01
C LEU A 280 13.81 14.70 -8.43
N MET A 281 12.85 13.90 -8.89
CA MET A 281 13.13 12.64 -9.58
C MET A 281 12.86 12.81 -11.07
N MET A 282 13.88 12.58 -11.90
CA MET A 282 13.73 12.55 -13.35
C MET A 282 13.52 11.11 -13.83
N GLN A 283 12.46 10.89 -14.61
CA GLN A 283 12.13 9.63 -15.24
C GLN A 283 12.29 9.77 -16.76
N VAL A 284 13.33 9.12 -17.29
CA VAL A 284 13.60 9.09 -18.74
C VAL A 284 12.97 7.84 -19.34
N VAL A 285 12.06 8.02 -20.29
CA VAL A 285 11.36 6.93 -20.99
C VAL A 285 11.31 7.19 -22.49
N PRO A 286 11.26 6.15 -23.35
CA PRO A 286 11.05 6.31 -24.78
C PRO A 286 9.82 7.20 -25.07
N HIS A 287 9.86 7.97 -26.16
CA HIS A 287 8.82 8.94 -26.51
C HIS A 287 7.40 8.37 -26.44
N ALA A 288 7.19 7.16 -26.98
CA ALA A 288 5.90 6.46 -26.98
C ALA A 288 5.35 6.14 -25.57
N LEU A 289 6.21 6.13 -24.54
CA LEU A 289 5.85 5.79 -23.17
C LEU A 289 5.78 7.00 -22.23
N VAL A 290 6.08 8.21 -22.72
CA VAL A 290 6.05 9.44 -21.90
C VAL A 290 4.65 9.70 -21.38
N GLU A 291 3.64 9.65 -22.24
CA GLU A 291 2.26 9.92 -21.85
C GLU A 291 1.71 8.87 -20.89
N PHE A 292 2.01 7.60 -21.14
CA PHE A 292 1.66 6.50 -20.25
C PHE A 292 2.31 6.68 -18.87
N SER A 293 3.63 6.92 -18.82
CA SER A 293 4.37 7.07 -17.56
C SER A 293 3.89 8.29 -16.77
N ARG A 294 3.60 9.39 -17.47
CA ARG A 294 3.01 10.60 -16.88
C ARG A 294 1.62 10.35 -16.32
N GLY A 295 0.77 9.64 -17.07
CA GLY A 295 -0.58 9.28 -16.64
C GLY A 295 -0.54 8.47 -15.36
N VAL A 296 0.33 7.45 -15.30
CA VAL A 296 0.56 6.65 -14.11
C VAL A 296 1.01 7.51 -12.92
N MET A 297 2.03 8.37 -13.08
CA MET A 297 2.49 9.22 -11.97
C MET A 297 1.40 10.17 -11.46
N ARG A 298 0.65 10.81 -12.38
CA ARG A 298 -0.47 11.70 -12.01
C ARG A 298 -1.58 10.96 -11.30
N GLU A 299 -1.97 9.79 -11.79
CA GLU A 299 -2.96 8.94 -11.13
C GLU A 299 -2.51 8.62 -9.70
N ARG A 300 -1.26 8.17 -9.54
CA ARG A 300 -0.73 7.72 -8.25
C ARG A 300 -0.58 8.86 -7.23
N PHE A 301 -0.25 10.07 -7.67
CA PHE A 301 -0.06 11.24 -6.81
C PHE A 301 -1.27 12.20 -6.75
N SER A 302 -2.40 11.87 -7.37
CA SER A 302 -3.60 12.74 -7.36
C SER A 302 -4.40 12.67 -6.06
N ALA A 303 -4.55 11.47 -5.47
CA ALA A 303 -5.59 11.22 -4.47
C ALA A 303 -5.18 11.58 -3.04
N PHE A 304 -3.90 11.43 -2.68
CA PHE A 304 -3.50 11.47 -1.27
C PHE A 304 -2.14 12.11 -0.99
N ILE A 305 -1.13 11.94 -1.85
CA ILE A 305 0.16 12.62 -1.73
C ILE A 305 0.33 13.46 -2.99
N TYR A 306 0.18 14.78 -2.86
CA TYR A 306 0.34 15.67 -4.00
C TYR A 306 1.82 15.86 -4.30
N LYS A 307 2.26 15.30 -5.44
CA LYS A 307 3.55 15.59 -6.05
C LYS A 307 3.31 16.11 -7.46
N PRO A 308 3.82 17.30 -7.81
CA PRO A 308 3.64 17.81 -9.15
C PRO A 308 4.38 16.92 -10.15
N VAL A 309 3.72 16.63 -11.27
CA VAL A 309 4.27 15.81 -12.37
C VAL A 309 4.42 16.68 -13.59
N HIS A 310 5.67 17.01 -13.92
CA HIS A 310 6.02 17.84 -15.07
C HIS A 310 6.48 16.98 -16.24
N THR A 311 6.19 17.45 -17.45
CA THR A 311 6.75 16.87 -18.68
C THR A 311 7.76 17.85 -19.22
N PHE A 312 8.97 17.37 -19.45
CA PHE A 312 10.03 18.19 -20.01
C PHE A 312 10.17 17.84 -21.49
N ALA A 313 9.61 18.71 -22.32
CA ALA A 313 9.79 18.66 -23.77
C ALA A 313 10.94 19.62 -24.12
N PHE A 314 12.16 19.14 -23.95
CA PHE A 314 13.37 19.84 -24.36
C PHE A 314 14.08 19.04 -25.45
N ASN A 315 14.72 19.73 -26.37
CA ASN A 315 15.55 19.11 -27.40
C ASN A 315 16.91 19.79 -27.35
N ARG A 316 18.00 19.02 -27.45
CA ARG A 316 19.38 19.52 -27.33
C ARG A 316 19.74 20.66 -28.29
N GLY A 317 18.98 20.80 -29.39
CA GLY A 317 19.15 21.88 -30.37
C GLY A 317 18.42 23.19 -30.04
N VAL A 318 17.66 23.25 -28.94
CA VAL A 318 16.91 24.45 -28.52
C VAL A 318 17.70 25.18 -27.43
N PRO A 319 17.92 26.50 -27.52
CA PRO A 319 18.59 27.26 -26.46
C PRO A 319 17.78 27.18 -25.16
N VAL A 320 18.49 27.07 -24.03
CA VAL A 320 17.86 27.00 -22.71
C VAL A 320 17.29 28.37 -22.34
N GLU A 321 15.97 28.52 -22.39
CA GLU A 321 15.29 29.72 -21.92
C GLU A 321 15.33 29.82 -20.39
N PRO A 322 15.47 31.03 -19.81
CA PRO A 322 15.43 31.23 -18.35
C PRO A 322 14.15 30.67 -17.69
N ALA A 323 13.02 30.68 -18.41
CA ALA A 323 11.76 30.11 -17.93
C ALA A 323 11.83 28.59 -17.71
N VAL A 324 12.62 27.87 -18.52
CA VAL A 324 12.80 26.42 -18.43
C VAL A 324 13.65 26.07 -17.20
N GLN A 325 14.71 26.84 -16.95
CA GLN A 325 15.54 26.72 -15.76
C GLN A 325 14.73 26.99 -14.48
N LEU A 326 13.92 28.05 -14.47
CA LEU A 326 13.08 28.40 -13.31
C LEU A 326 12.08 27.28 -12.99
N ARG A 327 11.46 26.67 -14.01
CA ARG A 327 10.55 25.53 -13.83
C ARG A 327 11.24 24.31 -13.23
N LEU A 328 12.49 24.04 -13.63
CA LEU A 328 13.27 22.94 -13.05
C LEU A 328 13.66 23.21 -11.59
N GLN A 329 14.01 24.45 -11.26
CA GLN A 329 14.30 24.84 -9.88
C GLN A 329 13.06 24.69 -8.99
N GLN A 330 11.91 25.21 -9.44
CA GLN A 330 10.63 25.02 -8.77
C GLN A 330 10.25 23.53 -8.62
N ALA A 331 10.50 22.73 -9.66
CA ALA A 331 10.29 21.28 -9.60
C ALA A 331 11.20 20.60 -8.56
N GLY A 332 12.43 21.08 -8.39
CA GLY A 332 13.36 20.66 -7.34
C GLY A 332 12.81 20.97 -5.95
N GLU A 333 12.47 22.23 -5.68
CA GLU A 333 11.92 22.70 -4.40
C GLU A 333 10.66 21.94 -3.97
N LEU A 334 9.79 21.62 -4.92
CA LEU A 334 8.53 20.92 -4.67
C LEU A 334 8.66 19.39 -4.57
N GLY A 335 9.86 18.82 -4.78
CA GLY A 335 10.04 17.37 -4.79
C GLY A 335 9.27 16.67 -5.92
N ALA A 336 9.23 17.31 -7.09
CA ALA A 336 8.43 16.92 -8.24
C ALA A 336 8.97 15.67 -8.96
N VAL A 337 8.11 15.08 -9.80
CA VAL A 337 8.51 14.05 -10.76
C VAL A 337 8.54 14.66 -12.16
N VAL A 338 9.67 14.55 -12.84
CA VAL A 338 9.87 15.07 -14.20
C VAL A 338 9.95 13.90 -15.17
N CYS A 339 8.98 13.79 -16.07
CA CYS A 339 9.02 12.81 -17.16
C CYS A 339 9.64 13.43 -18.41
N ALA A 340 10.68 12.79 -18.95
CA ALA A 340 11.44 13.26 -20.10
C ALA A 340 11.68 12.13 -21.11
N ASN A 341 11.93 12.51 -22.36
CA ASN A 341 12.43 11.59 -23.39
C ASN A 341 13.97 11.60 -23.42
N PRO A 342 14.63 10.62 -24.05
CA PRO A 342 16.10 10.58 -24.10
C PRO A 342 16.73 11.77 -24.82
N THR A 343 15.99 12.45 -25.70
CA THR A 343 16.47 13.66 -26.40
C THR A 343 16.49 14.90 -25.51
N ALA A 344 15.83 14.87 -24.35
CA ALA A 344 15.73 15.99 -23.42
C ALA A 344 16.80 15.98 -22.31
N VAL A 345 17.58 14.89 -22.20
CA VAL A 345 18.63 14.71 -21.17
C VAL A 345 20.01 14.81 -21.80
#